data_AF-R7VWI4-F1
#
_entry.id   AF-R7VWI4-F1
#
_cell.length_a   1.000
_cell.length_b   1.000
_cell.length_c   1.000
_cell.angle_alpha   90.00
_cell.angle_beta   90.00
_cell.angle_gamma   90.00
#
_symmetry.space_group_name_H-M   'P 1'
#
loop_
_entity.id
_entity.type
_entity.pdbx_description
1 polymer ?
#
loop_
_entity_poly.entity_id
_entity_poly.type
_entity_poly.pdbx_seq_one_letter_code
_entity_poly.pdbx_strand_id
1 'polypeptide(L)'
;MCCDLKRRFLLLYATQKGQAKAIAEEIWQQAGAHGFEAEMHCISEMDKYNLETEKDPVVIVISTTGTGDPPDTARKFVKRIQDTTLPPDHFAHLQYGLLGLGDSEYTFFCNGGKTVDRRLQELGAQHFYDTGLADDCVGLELVVDPWIDGLWLALSEAFILQKEKESMSCNADTVSSSLSAAPPDMDQLNLSTEVRNLKLEDEGVRSSDVLSHKLVDIHLAASTRDTEPSLVHSVPPVSQSALNIPALPPDYIEVEFQDTHGENPHLSSLISEGTAFEVPVTRAVQLTREDAIKTALLLELDIADTVFDYQPGDAFCVICPNNVSEVEELLQILGLSEKGDYFICVKVKQGTKKKGTV
;
A
#
# COMPACT_ATOMS: atom_id res chain seq x y z
N MET A 1 -9.38 -21.53 28.88
CA MET A 1 -9.46 -20.32 28.04
C MET A 1 -8.14 -20.23 27.30
N CYS A 2 -8.06 -20.77 26.08
CA CYS A 2 -6.88 -20.61 25.24
C CYS A 2 -6.99 -19.22 24.60
N CYS A 3 -6.13 -18.31 25.06
CA CYS A 3 -5.83 -17.10 24.31
C CYS A 3 -5.28 -17.54 22.95
N ASP A 4 -6.01 -17.26 21.87
CA ASP A 4 -5.46 -17.35 20.51
C ASP A 4 -4.31 -16.35 20.43
N LEU A 5 -3.06 -16.84 20.53
CA LEU A 5 -1.89 -16.02 20.25
C LEU A 5 -1.89 -15.70 18.76
N LYS A 6 -2.25 -14.46 18.43
CA LYS A 6 -2.08 -13.93 17.07
C LYS A 6 -0.59 -13.86 16.77
N ARG A 7 -0.22 -14.23 15.55
CA ARG A 7 1.17 -14.20 15.10
C ARG A 7 1.55 -12.76 14.77
N ARG A 8 2.59 -12.23 15.41
CA ARG A 8 3.04 -10.84 15.24
C ARG A 8 4.00 -10.74 14.06
N PHE A 9 3.87 -9.71 13.22
CA PHE A 9 4.89 -9.33 12.24
C PHE A 9 5.16 -7.82 12.29
N LEU A 10 6.37 -7.42 11.95
CA LEU A 10 6.78 -6.00 11.95
C LEU A 10 6.46 -5.40 10.57
N LEU A 11 5.77 -4.26 10.54
CA LEU A 11 5.43 -3.54 9.32
C LEU A 11 6.11 -2.16 9.32
N LEU A 12 7.07 -1.97 8.42
CA LEU A 12 7.80 -0.73 8.27
C LEU A 12 7.38 -0.01 7.01
N TYR A 13 7.15 1.30 7.10
CA TYR A 13 6.91 2.14 5.92
C TYR A 13 7.91 3.29 5.79
N ALA A 14 8.15 3.68 4.55
CA ALA A 14 8.98 4.82 4.19
C ALA A 14 8.30 5.62 3.09
N THR A 15 7.99 6.89 3.37
CA THR A 15 7.14 7.71 2.49
C THR A 15 7.62 9.17 2.43
N GLN A 16 7.44 9.81 1.28
CA GLN A 16 7.60 11.27 1.16
C GLN A 16 6.26 12.00 1.24
N LYS A 17 5.26 11.55 0.46
CA LYS A 17 3.95 12.21 0.32
C LYS A 17 2.78 11.42 0.92
N GLY A 18 3.03 10.32 1.62
CA GLY A 18 2.01 9.54 2.33
C GLY A 18 1.54 8.26 1.63
N GLN A 19 1.81 8.04 0.34
CA GLN A 19 1.31 6.86 -0.40
C GLN A 19 1.74 5.51 0.22
N ALA A 20 3.04 5.31 0.44
CA ALA A 20 3.54 4.11 1.14
C ALA A 20 2.98 3.94 2.56
N LYS A 21 2.65 5.03 3.24
CA LYS A 21 2.03 4.98 4.57
C LYS A 21 0.57 4.51 4.47
N ALA A 22 -0.19 5.01 3.51
CA ALA A 22 -1.58 4.58 3.29
C ALA A 22 -1.67 3.08 2.99
N ILE A 23 -0.80 2.56 2.12
CA ILE A 23 -0.71 1.13 1.82
C ILE A 23 -0.32 0.31 3.06
N ALA A 24 0.62 0.79 3.88
CA ALA A 24 0.96 0.13 5.13
C ALA A 24 -0.21 0.17 6.14
N GLU A 25 -0.96 1.27 6.22
CA GLU A 25 -2.15 1.37 7.06
C GLU A 25 -3.25 0.39 6.61
N GLU A 26 -3.40 0.16 5.31
CA GLU A 26 -4.30 -0.86 4.77
C GLU A 26 -3.89 -2.27 5.18
N ILE A 27 -2.62 -2.64 4.98
CA ILE A 27 -2.08 -3.94 5.43
C ILE A 27 -2.31 -4.10 6.94
N TRP A 28 -2.04 -3.06 7.73
CA TRP A 28 -2.25 -3.07 9.17
C TRP A 28 -3.72 -3.30 9.55
N GLN A 29 -4.67 -2.69 8.84
CA GLN A 29 -6.11 -2.87 9.08
C GLN A 29 -6.59 -4.28 8.71
N GLN A 30 -6.07 -4.85 7.62
CA GLN A 30 -6.44 -6.19 7.15
C GLN A 30 -5.84 -7.31 8.02
N ALA A 31 -4.64 -7.11 8.60
CA ALA A 31 -3.90 -8.13 9.37
C ALA A 31 -4.76 -8.88 10.41
N GLY A 32 -5.60 -8.14 11.15
CA GLY A 32 -6.44 -8.71 12.19
C GLY A 32 -7.52 -9.67 11.67
N ALA A 33 -7.98 -9.51 10.42
CA ALA A 33 -8.92 -10.42 9.77
C ALA A 33 -8.24 -11.71 9.29
N HIS A 34 -6.94 -11.63 8.96
CA HIS A 34 -6.11 -12.76 8.54
C HIS A 34 -5.43 -13.50 9.69
N GLY A 35 -5.72 -13.15 10.95
CA GLY A 35 -5.18 -13.84 12.14
C GLY A 35 -3.79 -13.36 12.57
N PHE A 36 -3.32 -12.24 12.04
CA PHE A 36 -2.04 -11.64 12.36
C PHE A 36 -2.19 -10.40 13.25
N GLU A 37 -1.09 -10.02 13.89
CA GLU A 37 -0.92 -8.76 14.60
C GLU A 37 0.23 -7.98 13.95
N ALA A 38 -0.12 -6.90 13.24
CA ALA A 38 0.87 -6.06 12.56
C ALA A 38 1.33 -4.94 13.50
N GLU A 39 2.64 -4.85 13.73
CA GLU A 39 3.25 -3.74 14.44
C GLU A 39 3.78 -2.71 13.44
N MET A 40 3.03 -1.63 13.21
CA MET A 40 3.33 -0.63 12.18
C MET A 40 4.15 0.55 12.72
N HIS A 41 5.32 0.81 12.12
CA HIS A 41 6.17 1.97 12.43
C HIS A 41 6.72 2.64 11.18
N CYS A 42 7.04 3.93 11.29
CA CYS A 42 7.83 4.59 10.25
C CYS A 42 9.29 4.13 10.35
N ILE A 43 9.95 3.89 9.22
CA ILE A 43 11.35 3.43 9.19
C ILE A 43 12.35 4.44 9.82
N SER A 44 11.94 5.68 10.03
CA SER A 44 12.74 6.69 10.73
C SER A 44 12.73 6.53 12.24
N GLU A 45 11.72 5.85 12.79
CA GLU A 45 11.46 5.68 14.24
C GLU A 45 12.22 4.47 14.80
N MET A 46 13.54 4.45 14.57
CA MET A 46 14.44 3.35 14.91
C MET A 46 14.62 3.11 16.42
N ASP A 47 14.02 3.97 17.25
CA ASP A 47 13.90 3.84 18.71
C ASP A 47 12.71 2.95 19.12
N LYS A 48 11.70 2.79 18.26
CA LYS A 48 10.50 2.00 18.54
C LYS A 48 10.61 0.53 18.12
N TYR A 49 11.52 0.21 17.21
CA TYR A 49 11.75 -1.15 16.71
C TYR A 49 13.25 -1.44 16.59
N ASN A 50 13.63 -2.72 16.62
CA ASN A 50 15.02 -3.13 16.47
C ASN A 50 15.15 -4.39 15.62
N LEU A 51 15.64 -4.22 14.38
CA LEU A 51 15.86 -5.32 13.43
C LEU A 51 16.94 -6.32 13.86
N GLU A 52 17.89 -5.92 14.72
CA GLU A 52 18.97 -6.81 15.17
C GLU A 52 18.45 -7.89 16.12
N THR A 53 17.37 -7.60 16.85
CA THR A 53 16.72 -8.53 17.78
C THR A 53 15.44 -9.12 17.22
N GLU A 54 14.97 -8.61 16.08
CA GLU A 54 13.69 -9.02 15.49
C GLU A 54 13.77 -10.44 14.94
N LYS A 55 12.84 -11.30 15.35
CA LYS A 55 12.75 -12.69 14.90
C LYS A 55 11.51 -12.93 14.04
N ASP A 56 10.50 -12.09 14.22
CA ASP A 56 9.28 -12.19 13.45
C ASP A 56 9.51 -11.66 12.02
N PRO A 57 8.74 -12.12 11.02
CA PRO A 57 8.81 -11.61 9.66
C PRO A 57 8.64 -10.09 9.59
N VAL A 58 9.38 -9.44 8.70
CA VAL A 58 9.35 -7.99 8.50
C VAL A 58 8.79 -7.65 7.12
N VAL A 59 7.76 -6.81 7.07
CA VAL A 59 7.21 -6.28 5.82
C VAL A 59 7.64 -4.82 5.66
N ILE A 60 8.20 -4.47 4.51
CA ILE A 60 8.70 -3.11 4.24
C ILE A 60 7.97 -2.52 3.04
N VAL A 61 7.30 -1.39 3.21
CA VAL A 61 6.68 -0.61 2.12
C VAL A 61 7.46 0.69 1.91
N ILE A 62 8.06 0.88 0.74
CA ILE A 62 9.00 2.00 0.52
C ILE A 62 8.76 2.68 -0.82
N SER A 63 8.57 4.00 -0.80
CA SER A 63 8.54 4.81 -2.02
C SER A 63 9.94 5.13 -2.55
N THR A 64 10.03 5.63 -3.78
CA THR A 64 11.24 6.23 -4.36
C THR A 64 11.02 7.72 -4.57
N THR A 65 12.07 8.54 -4.44
CA THR A 65 12.00 10.00 -4.58
C THR A 65 13.09 10.55 -5.48
N GLY A 66 12.85 11.74 -6.05
CA GLY A 66 13.84 12.49 -6.82
C GLY A 66 14.48 11.67 -7.94
N THR A 67 15.79 11.46 -7.84
CA THR A 67 16.62 10.76 -8.83
C THR A 67 16.78 9.26 -8.55
N GLY A 68 15.81 8.63 -7.90
CA GLY A 68 15.89 7.22 -7.53
C GLY A 68 16.34 6.98 -6.08
N ASP A 69 16.38 8.02 -5.26
CA ASP A 69 16.79 7.92 -3.86
C ASP A 69 15.62 7.47 -2.97
N PRO A 70 15.90 6.73 -1.89
CA PRO A 70 14.91 6.49 -0.84
C PRO A 70 14.38 7.82 -0.25
N PRO A 71 13.12 7.86 0.22
CA PRO A 71 12.51 9.06 0.80
C PRO A 71 13.29 9.54 2.03
N ASP A 72 13.07 10.78 2.43
CA ASP A 72 13.77 11.39 3.56
C ASP A 72 13.60 10.60 4.85
N THR A 73 12.43 9.97 5.04
CA THR A 73 12.13 9.09 6.17
C THR A 73 13.05 7.86 6.23
N ALA A 74 13.54 7.37 5.09
CA ALA A 74 14.43 6.21 5.00
C ALA A 74 15.92 6.54 5.03
N ARG A 75 16.33 7.81 4.90
CA ARG A 75 17.75 8.17 4.74
C ARG A 75 18.65 7.69 5.88
N LYS A 76 18.19 7.82 7.14
CA LYS A 76 18.93 7.35 8.31
C LYS A 76 19.10 5.83 8.31
N PHE A 77 18.03 5.11 8.00
CA PHE A 77 18.02 3.66 7.91
C PHE A 77 18.95 3.15 6.80
N VAL A 78 18.83 3.72 5.60
CA VAL A 78 19.65 3.37 4.44
C VAL A 78 21.13 3.58 4.73
N LYS A 79 21.49 4.69 5.38
CA LYS A 79 22.88 4.95 5.78
C LYS A 79 23.40 3.91 6.78
N ARG A 80 22.57 3.45 7.72
CA ARG A 80 22.96 2.42 8.69
C ARG A 80 23.20 1.07 8.01
N ILE A 81 22.29 0.62 7.14
CA ILE A 81 22.48 -0.66 6.44
C ILE A 81 23.63 -0.60 5.44
N GLN A 82 23.93 0.57 4.84
CA GLN A 82 25.07 0.77 3.93
C GLN A 82 26.42 0.87 4.64
N ASP A 83 26.47 0.82 5.97
CA ASP A 83 27.73 0.85 6.70
C ASP A 83 28.57 -0.40 6.36
N THR A 84 29.78 -0.18 5.85
CA THR A 84 30.71 -1.24 5.44
C THR A 84 31.35 -1.98 6.61
N THR A 85 31.19 -1.46 7.83
CA THR A 85 31.68 -2.13 9.05
C THR A 85 30.77 -3.29 9.49
N LEU A 86 29.56 -3.36 8.95
CA LEU A 86 28.62 -4.44 9.26
C LEU A 86 29.10 -5.77 8.66
N PRO A 87 29.07 -6.87 9.43
CA PRO A 87 29.30 -8.21 8.90
C PRO A 87 28.30 -8.58 7.79
N PRO A 88 28.69 -9.42 6.82
CA PRO A 88 27.80 -9.85 5.74
C PRO A 88 26.66 -10.77 6.21
N ASP A 89 26.70 -11.24 7.45
CA ASP A 89 25.68 -12.07 8.11
C ASP A 89 24.90 -11.32 9.19
N HIS A 90 25.03 -9.98 9.26
CA HIS A 90 24.43 -9.15 10.31
C HIS A 90 22.91 -9.29 10.44
N PHE A 91 22.22 -9.59 9.34
CA PHE A 91 20.78 -9.84 9.29
C PHE A 91 20.44 -11.27 8.82
N ALA A 92 21.34 -12.24 9.00
CA ALA A 92 21.11 -13.63 8.59
C ALA A 92 19.88 -14.30 9.23
N HIS A 93 19.45 -13.81 10.39
CA HIS A 93 18.24 -14.25 11.09
C HIS A 93 16.95 -13.60 10.57
N LEU A 94 17.06 -12.51 9.81
CA LEU A 94 15.92 -11.69 9.42
C LEU A 94 15.23 -12.27 8.18
N GLN A 95 13.92 -12.42 8.27
CA GLN A 95 13.06 -12.71 7.13
C GLN A 95 12.26 -11.47 6.76
N TYR A 96 12.26 -11.08 5.49
CA TYR A 96 11.52 -9.90 5.06
C TYR A 96 10.79 -10.07 3.72
N GLY A 97 9.81 -9.22 3.49
CA GLY A 97 9.14 -8.99 2.22
C GLY A 97 9.09 -7.49 1.95
N LEU A 98 9.32 -7.07 0.70
CA LEU A 98 9.44 -5.67 0.35
C LEU A 98 8.48 -5.30 -0.79
N LEU A 99 7.75 -4.21 -0.61
CA LEU A 99 6.93 -3.57 -1.63
C LEU A 99 7.53 -2.20 -1.95
N GLY A 100 8.16 -2.10 -3.11
CA GLY A 100 8.72 -0.86 -3.64
C GLY A 100 7.68 -0.13 -4.47
N LEU A 101 7.47 1.16 -4.20
CA LEU A 101 6.67 2.06 -5.02
C LEU A 101 7.60 2.96 -5.83
N GLY A 102 7.28 3.14 -7.10
CA GLY A 102 8.00 4.02 -8.00
C GLY A 102 7.15 4.36 -9.21
N ASP A 103 7.79 5.01 -10.18
CA ASP A 103 7.15 5.46 -11.40
C ASP A 103 8.15 5.22 -12.54
N SER A 104 7.72 4.48 -13.57
CA SER A 104 8.55 4.10 -14.71
C SER A 104 8.82 5.22 -15.70
N GLU A 105 8.12 6.37 -15.57
CA GLU A 105 8.43 7.60 -16.30
C GLU A 105 9.75 8.22 -15.80
N TYR A 106 10.21 7.84 -14.60
CA TYR A 106 11.51 8.23 -14.06
C TYR A 106 12.60 7.20 -14.42
N THR A 107 13.81 7.71 -14.70
CA THR A 107 14.98 6.89 -15.08
C THR A 107 15.28 5.75 -14.11
N PHE A 108 15.04 5.95 -12.82
CA PHE A 108 15.40 5.03 -11.75
C PHE A 108 14.17 4.40 -11.08
N PHE A 109 13.40 3.64 -11.87
CA PHE A 109 12.19 2.96 -11.41
C PHE A 109 12.42 2.10 -10.16
N CYS A 110 11.66 2.40 -9.09
CA CYS A 110 11.71 1.72 -7.79
C CYS A 110 13.12 1.61 -7.15
N ASN A 111 14.06 2.49 -7.51
CA ASN A 111 15.45 2.33 -7.09
C ASN A 111 15.66 2.46 -5.57
N GLY A 112 14.80 3.20 -4.86
CA GLY A 112 14.82 3.27 -3.40
C GLY A 112 14.57 1.91 -2.75
N GLY A 113 13.53 1.21 -3.21
CA GLY A 113 13.22 -0.16 -2.80
C GLY A 113 14.30 -1.15 -3.19
N LYS A 114 14.76 -1.13 -4.45
CA LYS A 114 15.84 -2.00 -4.95
C LYS A 114 17.15 -1.82 -4.18
N THR A 115 17.46 -0.60 -3.75
CA THR A 115 18.67 -0.31 -2.97
C THR A 115 18.60 -0.94 -1.58
N VAL A 116 17.45 -0.81 -0.91
CA VAL A 116 17.23 -1.44 0.40
C VAL A 116 17.22 -2.96 0.28
N ASP A 117 16.51 -3.48 -0.70
CA ASP A 117 16.40 -4.92 -0.97
C ASP A 117 17.78 -5.57 -1.18
N ARG A 118 18.56 -5.04 -2.13
CA ARG A 118 19.92 -5.50 -2.40
C ARG A 118 20.79 -5.49 -1.14
N ARG A 119 20.74 -4.40 -0.37
CA ARG A 119 21.61 -4.25 0.79
C ARG A 119 21.21 -5.18 1.94
N LEU A 120 19.92 -5.45 2.14
CA LEU A 120 19.46 -6.41 3.13
C LEU A 120 19.92 -7.84 2.78
N GLN A 121 19.84 -8.23 1.51
CA GLN A 121 20.37 -9.51 1.04
C GLN A 121 21.89 -9.63 1.21
N GLU A 122 22.66 -8.57 0.91
CA GLU A 122 24.11 -8.53 1.13
C GLU A 122 24.51 -8.69 2.61
N LEU A 123 23.60 -8.35 3.53
CA LEU A 123 23.75 -8.52 4.98
C LEU A 123 23.15 -9.85 5.49
N GLY A 124 22.73 -10.74 4.58
CA GLY A 124 22.28 -12.10 4.88
C GLY A 124 20.78 -12.25 5.11
N ALA A 125 20.00 -11.17 5.04
CA ALA A 125 18.55 -11.25 5.21
C ALA A 125 17.90 -12.08 4.09
N GLN A 126 16.84 -12.81 4.43
CA GLN A 126 16.18 -13.75 3.52
C GLN A 126 14.79 -13.26 3.14
N HIS A 127 14.43 -13.42 1.87
CA HIS A 127 13.05 -13.21 1.45
C HIS A 127 12.15 -14.34 1.96
N PHE A 128 11.06 -13.99 2.63
CA PHE A 128 9.94 -14.92 2.81
C PHE A 128 8.86 -14.73 1.75
N TYR A 129 8.86 -13.57 1.09
CA TYR A 129 7.92 -13.20 0.05
C TYR A 129 8.61 -12.32 -1.00
N ASP A 130 8.25 -12.50 -2.26
CA ASP A 130 8.93 -11.84 -3.37
C ASP A 130 8.74 -10.31 -3.34
N THR A 131 9.78 -9.60 -3.76
CA THR A 131 9.74 -8.14 -3.82
C THR A 131 8.75 -7.65 -4.87
N GLY A 132 7.71 -6.91 -4.46
CA GLY A 132 6.77 -6.24 -5.34
C GLY A 132 7.31 -4.89 -5.79
N LEU A 133 7.17 -4.55 -7.08
CA LEU A 133 7.55 -3.25 -7.64
C LEU A 133 6.34 -2.60 -8.31
N ALA A 134 5.67 -1.70 -7.61
CA ALA A 134 4.48 -1.02 -8.09
C ALA A 134 4.83 0.25 -8.87
N ASP A 135 4.10 0.48 -9.96
CA ASP A 135 4.34 1.55 -10.93
C ASP A 135 3.17 2.55 -10.98
N ASP A 136 3.42 3.77 -10.52
CA ASP A 136 2.46 4.87 -10.50
C ASP A 136 2.03 5.31 -11.91
N CYS A 137 2.88 5.10 -12.93
CA CYS A 137 2.59 5.48 -14.32
C CYS A 137 1.40 4.71 -14.91
N VAL A 138 1.24 3.45 -14.50
CA VAL A 138 0.20 2.53 -15.02
C VAL A 138 -0.89 2.22 -14.00
N GLY A 139 -0.70 2.61 -12.74
CA GLY A 139 -1.58 2.33 -11.61
C GLY A 139 -0.89 1.41 -10.59
N LEU A 140 -0.73 1.91 -9.37
CA LEU A 140 -0.05 1.20 -8.27
C LEU A 140 -0.78 -0.10 -7.91
N GLU A 141 -2.12 -0.05 -7.92
CA GLU A 141 -3.05 -1.11 -7.49
C GLU A 141 -2.83 -2.40 -8.28
N LEU A 142 -2.35 -2.31 -9.53
CA LEU A 142 -2.05 -3.47 -10.37
C LEU A 142 -1.01 -4.42 -9.77
N VAL A 143 -0.12 -3.90 -8.92
CA VAL A 143 0.88 -4.68 -8.19
C VAL A 143 0.57 -4.72 -6.72
N VAL A 144 0.12 -3.61 -6.12
CA VAL A 144 -0.14 -3.52 -4.68
C VAL A 144 -1.20 -4.53 -4.25
N ASP A 145 -2.36 -4.58 -4.92
CA ASP A 145 -3.48 -5.41 -4.46
C ASP A 145 -3.14 -6.92 -4.55
N PRO A 146 -2.64 -7.44 -5.70
CA PRO A 146 -2.25 -8.84 -5.78
C PRO A 146 -1.10 -9.20 -4.83
N TRP A 147 -0.20 -8.24 -4.57
CA TRP A 147 0.91 -8.45 -3.65
C TRP A 147 0.41 -8.56 -2.20
N ILE A 148 -0.53 -7.71 -1.77
CA ILE A 148 -1.16 -7.79 -0.45
C ILE A 148 -1.96 -9.09 -0.32
N ASP A 149 -2.72 -9.49 -1.34
CA ASP A 149 -3.48 -10.74 -1.33
C ASP A 149 -2.58 -11.96 -1.09
N GLY A 150 -1.42 -12.01 -1.75
CA GLY A 150 -0.44 -13.09 -1.57
C GLY A 150 0.37 -13.01 -0.27
N LEU A 151 0.51 -11.81 0.32
CA LEU A 151 1.29 -11.58 1.55
C LEU A 151 0.80 -12.46 2.71
N TRP A 152 -0.51 -12.62 2.86
CA TRP A 152 -1.11 -13.36 3.97
C TRP A 152 -0.77 -14.86 3.95
N LEU A 153 -0.72 -15.44 2.76
CA LEU A 153 -0.30 -16.83 2.56
C LEU A 153 1.19 -16.98 2.85
N ALA A 154 2.02 -16.08 2.32
CA ALA A 154 3.46 -16.10 2.53
C ALA A 154 3.84 -15.91 4.02
N LEU A 155 3.16 -15.01 4.74
CA LEU A 155 3.34 -14.87 6.19
C LEU A 155 2.97 -16.17 6.92
N SER A 156 1.86 -16.80 6.56
CA SER A 156 1.43 -18.06 7.17
C SER A 156 2.48 -19.16 7.01
N GLU A 157 3.07 -19.28 5.82
CA GLU A 157 4.15 -20.22 5.51
C GLU A 157 5.45 -19.89 6.25
N ALA A 158 5.82 -18.61 6.32
CA ALA A 158 7.01 -18.15 7.05
C ALA A 158 6.97 -18.57 8.53
N PHE A 159 5.83 -18.37 9.21
CA PHE A 159 5.69 -18.80 10.61
C PHE A 159 5.71 -20.32 10.78
N ILE A 160 5.22 -21.09 9.80
CA ILE A 160 5.29 -22.56 9.85
C ILE A 160 6.75 -23.01 9.76
N LEU A 161 7.50 -22.45 8.82
CA LEU A 161 8.93 -22.76 8.62
C LEU A 161 9.78 -22.35 9.84
N GLN A 162 9.47 -21.22 10.48
CA GLN A 162 10.16 -20.80 11.72
C GLN A 162 9.91 -21.80 12.86
N LYS A 163 8.66 -22.25 13.04
CA LYS A 163 8.30 -23.24 14.07
C LYS A 163 8.99 -24.59 13.85
N GLU A 164 9.10 -25.02 12.59
CA GLU A 164 9.81 -26.25 12.23
C GLU A 164 11.31 -26.15 12.54
N LYS A 165 11.97 -25.03 12.18
CA LYS A 165 13.37 -24.77 12.53
C LYS A 165 13.62 -24.76 14.05
N GLU A 166 12.74 -24.15 14.82
CA GLU A 166 12.83 -24.14 16.29
C GLU A 166 12.64 -25.53 16.90
N SER A 167 11.69 -26.32 16.37
CA SER A 167 11.43 -27.70 16.83
C SER A 167 12.55 -28.70 16.48
N MET A 168 13.27 -28.45 15.38
CA MET A 168 14.45 -29.25 15.02
C MET A 168 15.68 -28.84 15.84
N SER A 169 15.80 -27.56 16.21
CA SER A 169 16.90 -27.08 17.05
C SER A 169 16.83 -27.61 18.49
N CYS A 170 15.64 -27.83 19.07
CA CYS A 170 15.52 -28.39 20.43
C CYS A 170 15.75 -29.91 20.51
N ASN A 171 15.74 -30.62 19.38
CA ASN A 171 16.05 -32.06 19.32
C ASN A 171 17.56 -32.34 19.10
N ALA A 172 18.36 -31.32 18.78
CA ALA A 172 19.79 -31.46 18.55
C ALA A 172 20.61 -31.65 19.84
N ASP A 173 20.09 -31.20 20.99
CA ASP A 173 20.80 -31.30 22.28
C ASP A 173 20.63 -32.65 23.02
N THR A 174 19.84 -33.60 22.48
CA THR A 174 19.55 -34.87 23.19
C THR A 174 19.98 -36.16 22.47
N VAL A 175 20.59 -36.10 21.28
CA VAL A 175 21.04 -37.34 20.60
C VAL A 175 22.45 -37.21 20.05
N SER A 176 23.42 -37.21 20.97
CA SER A 176 24.77 -37.71 20.69
C SER A 176 24.96 -39.06 21.39
N SER A 177 24.42 -40.12 20.80
CA SER A 177 24.99 -41.48 20.86
C SER A 177 24.06 -42.47 20.14
N SER A 178 24.40 -42.79 18.90
CA SER A 178 24.52 -44.14 18.33
C SER A 178 24.26 -44.13 16.82
N LEU A 179 25.29 -44.53 16.07
CA LEU A 179 25.28 -44.75 14.63
C LEU A 179 24.65 -46.12 14.32
N SER A 180 23.80 -46.20 13.28
CA SER A 180 23.95 -47.09 12.10
C SER A 180 22.60 -47.46 11.47
N ALA A 181 22.44 -47.16 10.18
CA ALA A 181 22.00 -48.07 9.11
C ALA A 181 21.73 -47.27 7.81
N ALA A 182 22.06 -47.89 6.67
CA ALA A 182 21.95 -47.36 5.31
C ALA A 182 20.50 -47.48 4.75
N PRO A 183 20.21 -46.94 3.54
CA PRO A 183 18.93 -46.30 3.21
C PRO A 183 17.92 -47.23 2.52
N PRO A 184 16.65 -46.77 2.41
CA PRO A 184 15.85 -47.08 1.24
C PRO A 184 15.30 -45.84 0.53
N ASP A 185 15.43 -45.92 -0.79
CA ASP A 185 14.71 -45.35 -1.93
C ASP A 185 13.88 -44.04 -1.85
N MET A 186 14.17 -43.22 -2.86
CA MET A 186 13.38 -42.09 -3.35
C MET A 186 11.96 -42.50 -3.75
N ASP A 187 10.97 -41.73 -3.30
CA ASP A 187 9.77 -41.47 -4.09
C ASP A 187 9.55 -39.95 -4.20
N GLN A 188 9.59 -39.48 -5.44
CA GLN A 188 9.47 -38.07 -5.83
C GLN A 188 8.02 -37.60 -5.69
N LEU A 189 7.82 -36.56 -4.89
CA LEU A 189 6.61 -35.75 -4.89
C LEU A 189 6.60 -34.86 -6.15
N ASN A 190 5.78 -35.21 -7.14
CA ASN A 190 5.35 -34.30 -8.19
C ASN A 190 3.98 -33.73 -7.81
N LEU A 191 3.95 -32.61 -7.10
CA LEU A 191 2.79 -31.70 -7.11
C LEU A 191 3.10 -30.58 -8.10
N SER A 192 2.59 -30.73 -9.32
CA SER A 192 2.61 -29.70 -10.34
C SER A 192 1.64 -28.58 -9.95
N THR A 193 2.17 -27.41 -9.65
CA THR A 193 1.43 -26.15 -9.51
C THR A 193 0.94 -25.70 -10.88
N GLU A 194 -0.36 -25.87 -11.17
CA GLU A 194 -0.98 -25.29 -12.37
C GLU A 194 -1.22 -23.79 -12.15
N VAL A 195 -0.20 -22.98 -12.45
CA VAL A 195 -0.35 -21.54 -12.68
C VAL A 195 -0.95 -21.36 -14.08
N ARG A 196 -2.24 -21.06 -14.18
CA ARG A 196 -2.87 -20.63 -15.44
C ARG A 196 -2.50 -19.18 -15.73
N ASN A 197 -1.34 -18.99 -16.36
CA ASN A 197 -0.99 -17.74 -17.02
C ASN A 197 -1.94 -17.52 -18.21
N LEU A 198 -2.75 -16.46 -18.16
CA LEU A 198 -3.50 -15.95 -19.31
C LEU A 198 -2.49 -15.30 -20.28
N LYS A 199 -2.09 -16.08 -21.30
CA LYS A 199 -1.25 -15.63 -22.39
C LYS A 199 -2.13 -14.94 -23.44
N LEU A 200 -1.96 -13.62 -23.59
CA LEU A 200 -2.43 -12.87 -24.75
C LEU A 200 -1.34 -12.99 -25.82
N GLU A 201 -1.60 -13.72 -26.90
CA GLU A 201 -0.79 -13.71 -28.11
C GLU A 201 -1.56 -12.90 -29.17
N ASP A 202 -1.02 -11.73 -29.49
CA ASP A 202 -1.27 -11.03 -30.75
C ASP A 202 -0.23 -11.51 -31.77
N GLU A 203 -0.64 -11.69 -33.03
CA GLU A 203 0.17 -11.59 -34.24
C GLU A 203 -0.74 -11.94 -35.43
N GLY A 204 -0.97 -10.96 -36.30
CA GLY A 204 -1.76 -11.12 -37.51
C GLY A 204 -1.07 -11.97 -38.58
N VAL A 205 -1.78 -12.25 -39.67
CA VAL A 205 -1.25 -12.25 -41.05
C VAL A 205 -2.40 -12.44 -42.05
N ARG A 206 -2.28 -11.71 -43.16
CA ARG A 206 -3.15 -11.69 -44.33
C ARG A 206 -3.01 -12.94 -45.21
N SER A 207 -4.17 -13.42 -45.70
CA SER A 207 -4.49 -13.89 -47.06
C SER A 207 -3.69 -15.06 -47.69
N SER A 208 -4.36 -16.20 -47.95
CA SER A 208 -5.09 -16.44 -49.20
C SER A 208 -5.52 -17.92 -49.37
N ASP A 209 -6.84 -18.09 -49.45
CA ASP A 209 -7.68 -19.04 -50.19
C ASP A 209 -7.12 -20.38 -50.73
N VAL A 210 -7.79 -21.49 -50.39
CA VAL A 210 -8.61 -22.30 -51.34
C VAL A 210 -9.77 -23.01 -50.60
N LEU A 211 -10.97 -22.48 -50.81
CA LEU A 211 -12.28 -23.12 -51.08
C LEU A 211 -12.66 -24.47 -50.42
N SER A 212 -13.65 -24.43 -49.51
CA SER A 212 -15.05 -24.86 -49.76
C SER A 212 -15.73 -25.41 -48.50
N HIS A 213 -16.58 -24.59 -47.85
CA HIS A 213 -17.92 -24.94 -47.35
C HIS A 213 -18.53 -23.77 -46.58
N LYS A 214 -19.64 -23.26 -47.10
CA LYS A 214 -20.76 -22.53 -46.46
C LYS A 214 -20.43 -21.38 -45.47
N LEU A 215 -20.65 -20.16 -45.96
CA LEU A 215 -21.00 -19.00 -45.16
C LEU A 215 -22.35 -19.19 -44.46
N VAL A 216 -22.43 -18.53 -43.30
CA VAL A 216 -23.60 -18.03 -42.55
C VAL A 216 -24.02 -18.87 -41.32
N ASP A 217 -24.13 -18.11 -40.21
CA ASP A 217 -24.71 -18.42 -38.88
C ASP A 217 -23.78 -18.93 -37.77
N ILE A 218 -22.95 -18.03 -37.22
CA ILE A 218 -22.79 -18.03 -35.76
C ILE A 218 -24.09 -17.46 -35.20
N HIS A 219 -24.96 -18.37 -34.75
CA HIS A 219 -26.09 -18.06 -33.90
C HIS A 219 -25.59 -17.41 -32.61
N LEU A 220 -25.44 -16.09 -32.65
CA LEU A 220 -25.77 -15.26 -31.50
C LEU A 220 -27.29 -15.32 -31.37
N ALA A 221 -27.79 -16.39 -30.76
CA ALA A 221 -29.14 -16.42 -30.23
C ALA A 221 -29.17 -15.51 -28.99
N ALA A 222 -28.99 -14.21 -29.23
CA ALA A 222 -29.62 -13.20 -28.41
C ALA A 222 -31.13 -13.41 -28.62
N SER A 223 -31.73 -14.25 -27.79
CA SER A 223 -33.16 -14.17 -27.59
C SER A 223 -33.42 -12.80 -27.01
N THR A 224 -33.84 -11.88 -27.85
CA THR A 224 -34.60 -10.70 -27.49
C THR A 224 -35.86 -11.17 -26.78
N ARG A 225 -35.72 -11.48 -25.49
CA ARG A 225 -36.81 -11.41 -24.53
C ARG A 225 -36.56 -10.17 -23.72
N ASP A 226 -37.51 -9.26 -23.81
CA ASP A 226 -37.58 -7.99 -23.11
C ASP A 226 -37.13 -8.15 -21.65
N THR A 227 -35.92 -7.69 -21.33
CA THR A 227 -35.55 -7.42 -19.93
C THR A 227 -35.97 -6.00 -19.64
N GLU A 228 -37.28 -5.80 -19.45
CA GLU A 228 -37.77 -4.60 -18.78
C GLU A 228 -37.16 -4.55 -17.37
N PRO A 229 -36.60 -3.41 -16.93
CA PRO A 229 -36.15 -3.24 -15.56
C PRO A 229 -37.33 -3.43 -14.61
N SER A 230 -37.24 -4.46 -13.76
CA SER A 230 -38.29 -4.85 -12.83
C SER A 230 -37.84 -4.68 -11.39
N LEU A 231 -38.68 -4.06 -10.56
CA LEU A 231 -38.44 -3.94 -9.11
C LEU A 231 -38.79 -5.22 -8.34
N VAL A 232 -39.33 -6.24 -9.02
CA VAL A 232 -39.80 -7.49 -8.39
C VAL A 232 -39.05 -8.74 -8.86
N HIS A 233 -38.24 -8.64 -9.92
CA HIS A 233 -37.49 -9.77 -10.48
C HIS A 233 -36.07 -9.35 -10.86
N SER A 234 -35.06 -10.05 -10.33
CA SER A 234 -33.66 -9.88 -10.72
C SER A 234 -33.25 -10.88 -11.81
N VAL A 235 -32.36 -10.44 -12.70
CA VAL A 235 -31.67 -11.31 -13.67
C VAL A 235 -30.61 -12.17 -12.95
N PRO A 236 -30.20 -13.31 -13.54
CA PRO A 236 -29.17 -14.17 -12.95
C PRO A 236 -27.88 -13.41 -12.68
N PRO A 237 -27.18 -13.67 -11.55
CA PRO A 237 -25.94 -13.00 -11.21
C PRO A 237 -24.87 -13.21 -12.28
N VAL A 238 -24.11 -12.15 -12.60
CA VAL A 238 -22.99 -12.19 -13.56
C VAL A 238 -21.82 -13.04 -13.04
N SER A 239 -21.74 -13.28 -11.73
CA SER A 239 -20.76 -14.14 -11.07
C SER A 239 -21.46 -15.18 -10.18
N GLN A 240 -20.99 -16.43 -10.22
CA GLN A 240 -21.44 -17.49 -9.29
C GLN A 240 -20.73 -17.46 -7.93
N SER A 241 -19.67 -16.66 -7.79
CA SER A 241 -19.03 -16.42 -6.50
C SER A 241 -19.86 -15.39 -5.73
N ALA A 242 -20.27 -15.73 -4.51
CA ALA A 242 -20.91 -14.77 -3.63
C ALA A 242 -19.96 -13.58 -3.45
N LEU A 243 -20.42 -12.37 -3.82
CA LEU A 243 -19.75 -11.13 -3.47
C LEU A 243 -19.61 -11.11 -1.95
N ASN A 244 -18.39 -11.29 -1.48
CA ASN A 244 -18.07 -11.24 -0.06
C ASN A 244 -18.05 -9.76 0.31
N ILE A 245 -19.21 -9.17 0.59
CA ILE A 245 -19.30 -7.79 1.05
C ILE A 245 -18.66 -7.78 2.43
N PRO A 246 -17.52 -7.09 2.61
CA PRO A 246 -16.88 -7.00 3.92
C PRO A 246 -17.89 -6.44 4.91
N ALA A 247 -18.00 -7.07 6.09
CA ALA A 247 -18.84 -6.50 7.13
C ALA A 247 -18.34 -5.09 7.46
N LEU A 248 -19.24 -4.10 7.42
CA LEU A 248 -18.93 -2.74 7.82
C LEU A 248 -18.27 -2.77 9.20
N PRO A 249 -17.15 -2.04 9.41
CA PRO A 249 -16.55 -1.95 10.73
C PRO A 249 -17.58 -1.36 11.71
N PRO A 250 -17.57 -1.79 12.98
CA PRO A 250 -18.46 -1.22 13.98
C PRO A 250 -18.17 0.27 14.12
N ASP A 251 -19.22 1.08 14.20
CA ASP A 251 -19.10 2.53 14.38
C ASP A 251 -18.14 2.86 15.54
N TYR A 252 -17.01 3.48 15.23
CA TYR A 252 -15.99 3.89 16.20
C TYR A 252 -15.91 5.41 16.34
N ILE A 253 -16.57 6.13 15.45
CA ILE A 253 -16.65 7.59 15.45
C ILE A 253 -18.06 8.01 15.86
N GLU A 254 -18.14 8.95 16.78
CA GLU A 254 -19.32 9.71 17.14
C GLU A 254 -19.18 11.11 16.54
N VAL A 255 -20.17 11.50 15.74
CA VAL A 255 -20.22 12.81 15.08
C VAL A 255 -21.38 13.59 15.68
N GLU A 256 -21.06 14.68 16.37
CA GLU A 256 -22.05 15.62 16.90
C GLU A 256 -22.03 16.89 16.06
N PHE A 257 -23.16 17.20 15.41
CA PHE A 257 -23.35 18.47 14.72
C PHE A 257 -23.69 19.55 15.77
N GLN A 258 -22.91 20.62 15.78
CA GLN A 258 -23.11 21.77 16.65
C GLN A 258 -23.69 22.92 15.83
N ASP A 259 -24.84 23.44 16.25
CA ASP A 259 -25.35 24.72 15.75
C ASP A 259 -24.41 25.84 16.21
N THR A 260 -23.89 26.66 15.31
CA THR A 260 -23.05 27.80 15.71
C THR A 260 -23.54 29.12 15.16
N HIS A 261 -23.87 29.99 16.11
CA HIS A 261 -23.77 31.44 16.02
C HIS A 261 -22.43 31.96 16.61
N GLY A 262 -21.33 31.20 16.54
CA GLY A 262 -20.05 31.53 17.18
C GLY A 262 -18.82 31.23 16.31
N GLU A 263 -17.75 32.00 16.54
CA GLU A 263 -16.52 32.13 15.74
C GLU A 263 -15.95 30.82 15.18
N ASN A 264 -15.54 30.91 13.91
CA ASN A 264 -14.91 29.85 13.14
C ASN A 264 -13.62 29.38 13.87
N PRO A 265 -13.50 28.11 14.30
CA PRO A 265 -12.23 27.58 14.77
C PRO A 265 -11.25 27.70 13.60
N HIS A 266 -10.31 28.64 13.73
CA HIS A 266 -9.41 28.99 12.66
C HIS A 266 -8.76 27.74 12.05
N LEU A 267 -8.69 27.70 10.73
CA LEU A 267 -7.94 26.74 9.90
C LEU A 267 -6.52 26.46 10.45
N SER A 268 -5.96 27.40 11.21
CA SER A 268 -4.72 27.29 11.98
C SER A 268 -4.63 26.08 12.89
N SER A 269 -5.76 25.55 13.38
CA SER A 269 -5.81 24.41 14.30
C SER A 269 -5.66 23.05 13.63
N LEU A 270 -5.88 22.97 12.31
CA LEU A 270 -5.76 21.74 11.52
C LEU A 270 -4.37 21.52 10.92
N ILE A 271 -3.53 22.55 10.98
CA ILE A 271 -2.16 22.52 10.47
C ILE A 271 -1.24 22.51 11.69
N SER A 272 -0.28 21.58 11.73
CA SER A 272 0.72 21.53 12.82
C SER A 272 1.27 22.93 13.09
N GLU A 273 1.00 23.46 14.28
CA GLU A 273 1.36 24.81 14.69
C GLU A 273 2.83 25.08 14.34
N GLY A 274 3.08 26.08 13.48
CA GLY A 274 4.42 26.63 13.24
C GLY A 274 5.12 26.29 11.90
N THR A 275 4.45 25.68 10.91
CA THR A 275 5.10 25.37 9.61
C THR A 275 4.39 25.87 8.35
N ALA A 276 3.15 26.36 8.44
CA ALA A 276 2.45 26.97 7.31
C ALA A 276 2.28 28.47 7.53
N PHE A 277 2.43 29.23 6.43
CA PHE A 277 2.31 30.68 6.41
C PHE A 277 1.22 31.06 5.43
N GLU A 278 0.28 31.88 5.87
CA GLU A 278 -0.70 32.51 4.99
C GLU A 278 -0.03 33.73 4.35
N VAL A 279 0.13 33.68 3.03
CA VAL A 279 0.84 34.70 2.25
C VAL A 279 -0.06 35.20 1.13
N PRO A 280 -0.17 36.53 0.91
CA PRO A 280 -1.01 37.04 -0.16
C PRO A 280 -0.34 36.81 -1.52
N VAL A 281 -1.16 36.44 -2.50
CA VAL A 281 -0.75 36.42 -3.91
C VAL A 281 -0.80 37.85 -4.44
N THR A 282 0.36 38.48 -4.64
CA THR A 282 0.45 39.87 -5.12
C THR A 282 0.23 39.97 -6.62
N ARG A 283 0.55 38.91 -7.36
CA ARG A 283 0.38 38.87 -8.80
C ARG A 283 0.12 37.45 -9.29
N ALA A 284 -0.83 37.32 -10.22
CA ALA A 284 -1.10 36.09 -10.96
C ALA A 284 -1.20 36.44 -12.45
N VAL A 285 -0.31 35.89 -13.28
CA VAL A 285 -0.27 36.18 -14.72
C VAL A 285 -0.20 34.89 -15.51
N GLN A 286 -1.08 34.76 -16.51
CA GLN A 286 -1.01 33.66 -17.45
C GLN A 286 0.21 33.81 -18.37
N LEU A 287 1.08 32.81 -18.37
CA LEU A 287 2.27 32.74 -19.22
C LEU A 287 1.98 32.10 -20.58
N THR A 288 0.93 31.28 -20.65
CA THR A 288 0.48 30.60 -21.87
C THR A 288 -0.49 31.48 -22.65
N ARG A 289 -0.58 31.25 -23.96
CA ARG A 289 -1.61 31.89 -24.79
C ARG A 289 -3.00 31.42 -24.38
N GLU A 290 -4.02 32.21 -24.71
CA GLU A 290 -5.43 31.88 -24.41
C GLU A 290 -5.91 30.61 -25.11
N ASP A 291 -5.30 30.26 -26.25
CA ASP A 291 -5.61 29.06 -27.04
C ASP A 291 -4.76 27.84 -26.65
N ALA A 292 -3.88 27.96 -25.65
CA ALA A 292 -3.04 26.86 -25.22
C ALA A 292 -3.87 25.78 -24.50
N ILE A 293 -3.63 24.51 -24.84
CA ILE A 293 -4.29 23.35 -24.22
C ILE A 293 -4.02 23.29 -22.71
N LYS A 294 -2.81 23.68 -22.29
CA LYS A 294 -2.42 23.74 -20.87
C LYS A 294 -2.21 25.20 -20.47
N THR A 295 -2.76 25.57 -19.31
CA THR A 295 -2.58 26.89 -18.72
C THR A 295 -1.41 26.87 -17.74
N ALA A 296 -0.47 27.81 -17.88
CA ALA A 296 0.59 28.02 -16.89
C ALA A 296 0.48 29.43 -16.30
N LEU A 297 0.55 29.52 -14.97
CA LEU A 297 0.46 30.78 -14.23
C LEU A 297 1.81 31.12 -13.58
N LEU A 298 2.22 32.37 -13.71
CA LEU A 298 3.22 32.99 -12.85
C LEU A 298 2.51 33.54 -11.61
N LEU A 299 2.91 33.07 -10.43
CA LEU A 299 2.43 33.59 -9.15
C LEU A 299 3.58 34.33 -8.45
N GLU A 300 3.31 35.53 -7.97
CA GLU A 300 4.18 36.25 -7.03
C GLU A 300 3.50 36.24 -5.65
N LEU A 301 4.22 35.79 -4.64
CA LEU A 301 3.75 35.66 -3.27
C LEU A 301 4.52 36.68 -2.41
N ASP A 302 3.82 37.45 -1.58
CA ASP A 302 4.48 38.31 -0.60
C ASP A 302 4.87 37.51 0.63
N ILE A 303 6.17 37.36 0.85
CA ILE A 303 6.74 36.61 1.98
C ILE A 303 7.43 37.53 2.99
N ALA A 304 7.27 38.84 2.89
CA ALA A 304 7.98 39.81 3.74
C ALA A 304 7.71 39.62 5.24
N ASP A 305 6.51 39.19 5.60
CA ASP A 305 6.09 38.96 7.00
C ASP A 305 6.33 37.50 7.47
N THR A 306 7.03 36.69 6.67
CA THR A 306 7.35 35.30 7.03
C THR A 306 8.72 35.18 7.67
N VAL A 307 8.93 34.13 8.47
CA VAL A 307 10.14 33.95 9.29
C VAL A 307 11.01 32.80 8.77
N PHE A 308 10.83 32.39 7.52
CA PHE A 308 11.61 31.30 6.91
C PHE A 308 12.60 31.83 5.88
N ASP A 309 13.75 31.17 5.78
CA ASP A 309 14.75 31.42 4.75
C ASP A 309 14.52 30.46 3.57
N TYR A 310 14.85 30.90 2.35
CA TYR A 310 14.85 30.05 1.16
C TYR A 310 16.04 30.38 0.25
N GLN A 311 16.41 29.41 -0.58
CA GLN A 311 17.43 29.54 -1.61
C GLN A 311 16.85 29.23 -2.99
N PRO A 312 17.42 29.79 -4.07
CA PRO A 312 17.06 29.40 -5.42
C PRO A 312 17.24 27.89 -5.63
N GLY A 313 16.15 27.21 -5.98
CA GLY A 313 16.11 25.75 -6.12
C GLY A 313 15.30 25.04 -5.04
N ASP A 314 14.96 25.73 -3.95
CA ASP A 314 14.04 25.20 -2.94
C ASP A 314 12.61 25.09 -3.50
N ALA A 315 11.83 24.17 -2.91
CA ALA A 315 10.45 23.94 -3.26
C ALA A 315 9.51 24.43 -2.15
N PHE A 316 8.40 25.06 -2.54
CA PHE A 316 7.32 25.45 -1.64
C PHE A 316 6.17 24.46 -1.72
N CYS A 317 5.67 24.02 -0.57
CA CYS A 317 4.42 23.26 -0.49
C CYS A 317 3.26 24.25 -0.37
N VAL A 318 2.32 24.20 -1.31
CA VAL A 318 1.13 25.04 -1.31
C VAL A 318 -0.07 24.21 -0.88
N ILE A 319 -0.81 24.70 0.11
CA ILE A 319 -2.06 24.09 0.56
C ILE A 319 -3.20 24.76 -0.22
N CYS A 320 -3.91 24.00 -1.03
CA CYS A 320 -5.01 24.49 -1.86
C CYS A 320 -6.36 23.94 -1.35
N PRO A 321 -7.42 24.76 -1.30
CA PRO A 321 -8.76 24.24 -1.09
C PRO A 321 -9.23 23.44 -2.31
N ASN A 322 -10.15 22.49 -2.09
CA ASN A 322 -10.83 21.78 -3.16
C ASN A 322 -11.77 22.73 -3.94
N ASN A 323 -12.17 22.34 -5.16
CA ASN A 323 -13.11 23.11 -5.95
C ASN A 323 -14.49 23.13 -5.27
N VAL A 324 -15.06 24.33 -5.06
CA VAL A 324 -16.35 24.52 -4.40
C VAL A 324 -17.46 23.72 -5.07
N SER A 325 -17.50 23.65 -6.41
CA SER A 325 -18.55 22.93 -7.13
C SER A 325 -18.49 21.42 -6.89
N GLU A 326 -17.27 20.86 -6.83
CA GLU A 326 -17.05 19.43 -6.55
C GLU A 326 -17.40 19.09 -5.11
N VAL A 327 -17.07 19.99 -4.17
CA VAL A 327 -17.45 19.84 -2.76
C VAL A 327 -18.97 19.89 -2.60
N GLU A 328 -19.65 20.82 -3.25
CA GLU A 328 -21.12 20.92 -3.24
C GLU A 328 -21.79 19.68 -3.82
N GLU A 329 -21.28 19.16 -4.95
CA GLU A 329 -21.76 17.92 -5.56
C GLU A 329 -21.58 16.72 -4.63
N LEU A 330 -20.41 16.60 -3.99
CA LEU A 330 -20.14 15.54 -3.02
C LEU A 330 -21.08 15.63 -1.80
N LEU A 331 -21.30 16.83 -1.27
CA LEU A 331 -22.26 17.06 -0.18
C LEU A 331 -23.68 16.65 -0.60
N GLN A 332 -24.07 16.93 -1.85
CA GLN A 332 -25.37 16.53 -2.38
C GLN A 332 -25.50 15.01 -2.49
N ILE A 333 -24.49 14.32 -3.04
CA ILE A 333 -24.49 12.86 -3.17
C ILE A 333 -24.59 12.19 -1.79
N LEU A 334 -23.91 12.74 -0.78
CA LEU A 334 -23.94 12.23 0.59
C LEU A 334 -25.18 12.66 1.39
N GLY A 335 -26.06 13.48 0.83
CA GLY A 335 -27.24 14.00 1.53
C GLY A 335 -26.90 14.95 2.69
N LEU A 336 -25.77 15.65 2.59
CA LEU A 336 -25.22 16.56 3.60
C LEU A 336 -25.30 18.04 3.22
N SER A 337 -25.98 18.40 2.12
CA SER A 337 -26.08 19.79 1.63
C SER A 337 -26.59 20.78 2.69
N GLU A 338 -27.59 20.40 3.48
CA GLU A 338 -28.14 21.26 4.53
C GLU A 338 -27.24 21.35 5.78
N LYS A 339 -26.18 20.53 5.83
CA LYS A 339 -25.25 20.42 6.98
C LYS A 339 -23.85 20.95 6.68
N GLY A 340 -23.62 21.52 5.49
CA GLY A 340 -22.30 21.99 5.06
C GLY A 340 -21.71 23.07 5.97
N ASP A 341 -22.56 23.89 6.58
CA ASP A 341 -22.16 25.01 7.43
C ASP A 341 -22.10 24.67 8.93
N TYR A 342 -22.39 23.41 9.29
CA TYR A 342 -22.41 22.99 10.69
C TYR A 342 -21.01 22.59 11.13
N PHE A 343 -20.58 23.05 12.31
CA PHE A 343 -19.40 22.47 12.92
C PHE A 343 -19.70 21.05 13.38
N ILE A 344 -18.74 20.18 13.14
CA ILE A 344 -18.80 18.80 13.61
C ILE A 344 -17.76 18.59 14.69
N CYS A 345 -18.20 18.02 15.81
CA CYS A 345 -17.30 17.45 16.79
C CYS A 345 -17.19 15.96 16.50
N VAL A 346 -15.98 15.53 16.15
CA VAL A 346 -15.67 14.13 15.86
C VAL A 346 -14.98 13.55 17.10
N LYS A 347 -15.64 12.61 17.77
CA LYS A 347 -15.11 11.90 18.94
C LYS A 347 -14.99 10.42 18.63
N VAL A 348 -14.03 9.76 19.27
CA VAL A 348 -13.97 8.29 19.28
C VAL A 348 -14.95 7.80 20.34
N LYS A 349 -15.85 6.87 19.99
CA LYS A 349 -16.88 6.36 20.92
C LYS A 349 -16.22 5.76 22.17
N GLN A 350 -16.78 6.00 23.34
CA GLN A 350 -16.25 5.41 24.57
C GLN A 350 -16.36 3.88 24.52
N GLY A 351 -15.22 3.18 24.68
CA GLY A 351 -15.15 1.72 24.64
C GLY A 351 -14.72 1.13 23.31
N THR A 352 -14.55 1.93 22.24
CA THR A 352 -13.85 1.43 21.04
C THR A 352 -12.36 1.35 21.33
N LYS A 353 -11.89 0.12 21.54
CA LYS A 353 -10.46 -0.19 21.49
C LYS A 353 -10.02 -0.13 20.04
N LYS A 354 -8.93 0.59 19.76
CA LYS A 354 -8.17 0.39 18.52
C LYS A 354 -7.91 -1.11 18.43
N LYS A 355 -8.33 -1.77 17.35
CA LYS A 355 -7.96 -3.18 17.12
C LYS A 355 -6.43 -3.26 17.25
N GLY A 356 -5.90 -3.87 18.31
CA GLY A 356 -4.46 -3.93 18.61
C GLY A 356 -3.96 -3.16 19.85
N THR A 357 -4.79 -2.81 20.84
CA THR A 357 -4.29 -2.47 22.19
C THR A 357 -4.83 -3.48 23.20
N VAL A 358 -4.02 -4.51 23.48
CA VAL A 358 -4.14 -5.36 24.67
C VAL A 358 -3.32 -4.75 25.78
#